data_AF-A0A812ZI37-F1
#
_entry.id   AF-A0A812ZI37-F1
#
_cell.length_a   1.000
_cell.length_b   1.000
_cell.length_c   1.000
_cell.angle_alpha   90.00
_cell.angle_beta   90.00
_cell.angle_gamma   90.00
#
_symmetry.space_group_name_H-M   'P 1'
#
loop_
_entity.id
_entity.type
_entity.pdbx_description
1 polymer ?
#
loop_
_entity_poly.entity_id
_entity_poly.type
_entity_poly.pdbx_seq_one_letter_code
_entity_poly.pdbx_strand_id
1 'polypeptide(L)'
;MATASVTNDLQTPIEVKLQSGEWRVVYPQKSCDVEVCGEASMTSVEVRLRESPEVKGSCQAASGSSLRASVDFEAFSRQAKGRDRAETRELAREAKRRQEAQKRTEAMIEEAAAKKRDGEAWFVTMFLVALVAFPFTLLVVCAAIRPDSAVAAALLASATVPFLCWIGGMIGLFGLSMDEVARFQFAKYEPFVRFGLRLVGLLALLSLAAMTAQHVLQGYWWTAFIVWSAVILLGFCVVACGFPESKLDANNKGILESELKAAAGDVSNRSIRFEGSVIREHGRPCVASWPGKYEGAWEALVSQGRNGQVSAAVVFLPQGTDDYGKCDSIPEAEGLPGTCWCTPLYGEQKPWGCRWFTKWRENIEAAVESGAELEVYYFQGQVGKGKVKSFDTAGDDNLQREELNKKQKDFEQSPEFEQALDAGLSNLSKEQRGDGSSQYSREARRLFLASLSEAERQFLAATEGLGNSQKAEVAWLEKKGYAYWEVDVSTWLPGDGVERYVPAAAEQPQVLGRKDDASPISIPIATDALGGAGDLVSPL
;
A
#
# COMPACT_ATOMS: atom_id res chain seq x y z
N MET A 1 -52.92 20.49 15.59
CA MET A 1 -51.94 21.60 15.67
C MET A 1 -51.45 21.89 14.27
N ALA A 2 -51.27 23.16 13.94
CA ALA A 2 -50.67 23.57 12.67
C ALA A 2 -49.18 23.20 12.66
N THR A 3 -48.72 22.54 11.61
CA THR A 3 -47.30 22.18 11.45
C THR A 3 -46.79 22.63 10.08
N ALA A 4 -45.51 23.00 10.02
CA ALA A 4 -44.76 23.17 8.79
C ALA A 4 -43.75 22.02 8.69
N SER A 5 -43.69 21.35 7.55
CA SER A 5 -42.79 20.20 7.36
C SER A 5 -41.52 20.64 6.66
N VAL A 6 -40.36 20.42 7.27
CA VAL A 6 -39.04 20.73 6.70
C VAL A 6 -38.41 19.45 6.18
N THR A 7 -38.29 19.31 4.86
CA THR A 7 -37.62 18.19 4.20
C THR A 7 -36.14 18.50 3.96
N ASN A 8 -35.25 17.63 4.43
CA ASN A 8 -33.83 17.68 4.10
C ASN A 8 -33.58 17.00 2.74
N ASP A 9 -33.54 17.79 1.68
CA ASP A 9 -33.20 17.36 0.32
C ASP A 9 -31.72 17.58 -0.05
N LEU A 10 -30.86 17.84 0.94
CA LEU A 10 -29.41 17.91 0.81
C LEU A 10 -28.77 16.54 1.08
N GLN A 11 -27.49 16.39 0.76
CA GLN A 11 -26.72 15.16 1.06
C GLN A 11 -26.11 15.16 2.46
N THR A 12 -26.15 16.29 3.16
CA THR A 12 -25.56 16.48 4.49
C THR A 12 -26.64 16.55 5.58
N PRO A 13 -26.37 16.10 6.83
CA PRO A 13 -27.29 16.30 7.93
C PRO A 13 -27.49 17.80 8.23
N ILE A 14 -28.74 18.16 8.49
CA ILE A 14 -29.10 19.50 8.95
C ILE A 14 -29.72 19.42 10.34
N GLU A 15 -29.80 20.55 11.02
CA GLU A 15 -30.56 20.68 12.25
C GLU A 15 -31.67 21.70 12.06
N VAL A 16 -32.85 21.39 12.58
CA VAL A 16 -34.03 22.25 12.58
C VAL A 16 -34.34 22.66 14.01
N LYS A 17 -34.51 23.95 14.26
CA LYS A 17 -34.83 24.49 15.59
C LYS A 17 -36.32 24.30 15.89
N LEU A 18 -36.64 23.61 16.98
CA LEU A 18 -38.00 23.41 17.46
C LEU A 18 -38.48 24.63 18.25
N GLN A 19 -39.80 24.72 18.49
CA GLN A 19 -40.39 25.78 19.33
C GLN A 19 -39.83 25.78 20.76
N SER A 20 -39.43 24.61 21.27
CA SER A 20 -38.78 24.47 22.57
C SER A 20 -37.39 25.14 22.64
N GLY A 21 -36.84 25.55 21.50
CA GLY A 21 -35.46 26.05 21.37
C GLY A 21 -34.43 24.94 21.14
N GLU A 22 -34.84 23.67 21.23
CA GLU A 22 -33.99 22.50 20.96
C GLU A 22 -33.72 22.34 19.45
N TRP A 23 -32.53 21.87 19.10
CA TRP A 23 -32.16 21.55 17.72
C TRP A 23 -32.37 20.07 17.45
N ARG A 24 -33.19 19.73 16.45
CA ARG A 24 -33.42 18.35 16.02
C ARG A 24 -32.66 18.05 14.73
N VAL A 25 -31.92 16.95 14.71
CA VAL A 25 -31.20 16.49 13.51
C VAL A 25 -32.18 15.93 12.49
N VAL A 26 -32.03 16.32 11.23
CA VAL A 26 -32.78 15.81 10.09
C VAL A 26 -31.80 15.28 9.06
N TYR A 27 -31.76 13.95 8.91
CA TYR A 27 -30.89 13.27 7.95
C TYR A 27 -31.38 13.42 6.51
N PRO A 28 -30.52 13.16 5.50
CA PRO A 28 -30.91 13.21 4.09
C PRO A 28 -32.17 12.41 3.80
N GLN A 29 -33.05 13.00 2.98
CA GLN A 29 -34.34 12.44 2.54
C GLN A 29 -35.39 12.26 3.65
N LYS A 30 -35.14 12.81 4.85
CA LYS A 30 -36.10 12.81 5.96
C LYS A 30 -36.74 14.18 6.10
N SER A 31 -37.87 14.21 6.79
CA SER A 31 -38.59 15.45 7.08
C SER A 31 -38.82 15.58 8.58
N CYS A 32 -38.90 16.82 9.06
CA CYS A 32 -39.24 17.15 10.43
C CYS A 32 -40.40 18.15 10.46
N ASP A 33 -41.45 17.80 11.18
CA ASP A 33 -42.56 18.71 11.41
C ASP A 33 -42.23 19.66 12.56
N VAL A 34 -42.40 20.96 12.29
CA VAL A 34 -42.21 22.04 13.25
C VAL A 34 -43.58 22.62 13.55
N GLU A 35 -43.93 22.72 14.84
CA GLU A 35 -45.18 23.33 15.26
C GLU A 35 -45.19 24.83 14.87
N VAL A 36 -46.34 25.32 14.42
CA VAL A 36 -46.56 26.71 14.00
C VAL A 36 -47.59 27.33 14.95
N CYS A 37 -47.25 28.46 15.58
CA CYS A 37 -48.16 29.13 16.51
C CYS A 37 -49.24 29.91 15.73
N GLY A 38 -50.48 29.40 15.77
CA GLY A 38 -51.71 30.15 15.43
C GLY A 38 -52.06 30.25 13.94
N GLU A 39 -53.37 30.37 13.65
CA GLU A 39 -53.94 30.34 12.29
C GLU A 39 -53.65 31.58 11.43
N ALA A 40 -53.05 32.64 11.99
CA ALA A 40 -52.84 33.92 11.28
C ALA A 40 -51.39 34.44 11.28
N SER A 41 -50.46 33.79 11.98
CA SER A 41 -49.06 34.25 12.08
C SER A 41 -48.08 33.34 11.35
N MET A 42 -47.29 33.90 10.44
CA MET A 42 -46.13 33.22 9.89
C MET A 42 -45.14 32.91 11.03
N THR A 43 -44.69 31.67 11.12
CA THR A 43 -43.66 31.26 12.08
C THR A 43 -42.31 31.19 11.38
N SER A 44 -41.28 31.76 12.02
CA SER A 44 -39.90 31.68 11.53
C SER A 44 -39.30 30.32 11.86
N VAL A 45 -39.04 29.51 10.84
CA VAL A 45 -38.33 28.23 10.95
C VAL A 45 -36.84 28.48 10.75
N GLU A 46 -35.99 28.04 11.68
CA GLU A 46 -34.53 28.15 11.58
C GLU A 46 -33.90 26.77 11.29
N VAL A 47 -32.93 26.76 10.38
CA VAL A 47 -32.11 25.58 10.04
C VAL A 47 -30.63 25.91 10.08
N ARG A 48 -29.77 24.92 10.34
CA ARG A 48 -28.32 25.04 10.22
C ARG A 48 -27.66 23.72 9.80
N LEU A 49 -26.44 23.79 9.29
CA LEU A 49 -25.67 22.59 8.97
C LEU A 49 -25.16 21.97 10.26
N ARG A 50 -25.31 20.65 10.39
CA ARG A 50 -24.84 19.92 11.58
C ARG A 50 -23.32 19.98 11.73
N GLU A 51 -22.58 19.86 10.63
CA GLU A 51 -21.10 19.92 10.65
C GLU A 51 -20.54 21.34 10.79
N SER A 52 -21.37 22.36 10.57
CA SER A 52 -20.94 23.76 10.54
C SER A 52 -22.08 24.67 10.97
N PRO A 53 -22.33 24.74 12.29
CA PRO A 53 -23.45 25.49 12.86
C PRO A 53 -23.46 26.99 12.50
N GLU A 54 -22.32 27.54 12.07
CA GLU A 54 -22.21 28.90 11.54
C GLU A 54 -22.96 29.11 10.22
N VAL A 55 -23.16 28.03 9.44
CA VAL A 55 -23.99 28.03 8.23
C VAL A 55 -25.44 27.77 8.62
N LYS A 56 -26.20 28.85 8.81
CA LYS A 56 -27.61 28.83 9.22
C LYS A 56 -28.49 29.71 8.34
N GLY A 57 -29.78 29.44 8.32
CA GLY A 57 -30.79 30.20 7.59
C GLY A 57 -32.15 30.13 8.27
N SER A 58 -33.04 31.06 7.91
CA SER A 58 -34.41 31.10 8.43
C SER A 58 -35.40 31.38 7.32
N CYS A 59 -36.60 30.80 7.41
CA CYS A 59 -37.69 31.00 6.46
C CYS A 59 -39.02 31.22 7.19
N GLN A 60 -39.87 32.09 6.66
CA GLN A 60 -41.24 32.30 7.18
C GLN A 60 -42.17 31.25 6.57
N ALA A 61 -42.85 30.47 7.41
CA ALA A 61 -43.73 29.40 6.97
C ALA A 61 -45.15 29.57 7.52
N ALA A 62 -46.14 29.34 6.66
CA ALA A 62 -47.53 29.21 7.05
C ALA A 62 -47.84 27.76 7.47
N SER A 63 -48.92 27.56 8.21
CA SER A 63 -49.43 26.22 8.55
C SER A 63 -49.62 25.37 7.28
N GLY A 64 -49.12 24.13 7.29
CA GLY A 64 -49.21 23.20 6.17
C GLY A 64 -48.17 23.42 5.07
N SER A 65 -47.25 24.37 5.23
CA SER A 65 -46.16 24.57 4.26
C SER A 65 -45.20 23.38 4.25
N SER A 66 -44.78 22.95 3.07
CA SER A 66 -43.66 22.02 2.88
C SER A 66 -42.44 22.82 2.45
N LEU A 67 -41.43 22.88 3.31
CA LEU A 67 -40.18 23.60 3.10
C LEU A 67 -39.07 22.61 2.73
N ARG A 68 -38.26 22.95 1.74
CA ARG A 68 -37.08 22.23 1.30
C ARG A 68 -35.82 22.97 1.73
N ALA A 69 -34.95 22.29 2.47
CA ALA A 69 -33.69 22.84 2.96
C ALA A 69 -32.83 23.46 1.84
N SER A 70 -32.86 22.86 0.65
CA SER A 70 -32.08 23.29 -0.50
C SER A 70 -32.67 24.47 -1.28
N VAL A 71 -33.89 24.93 -0.97
CA VAL A 71 -34.59 25.99 -1.74
C VAL A 71 -35.03 27.14 -0.85
N ASP A 72 -35.70 26.86 0.26
CA ASP A 72 -36.51 27.87 0.95
C ASP A 72 -35.73 28.71 1.98
N PHE A 73 -34.45 28.41 2.20
CA PHE A 73 -33.60 29.07 3.23
C PHE A 73 -32.48 29.92 2.61
N GLU A 74 -32.70 30.49 1.42
CA GLU A 74 -31.86 31.47 0.73
C GLU A 74 -30.33 31.25 0.85
N ALA A 75 -29.66 32.03 1.72
CA ALA A 75 -28.21 32.01 1.90
C ALA A 75 -27.70 30.66 2.40
N PHE A 76 -28.43 30.02 3.32
CA PHE A 76 -28.13 28.67 3.79
C PHE A 76 -28.17 27.68 2.63
N SER A 77 -29.25 27.70 1.83
CA SER A 77 -29.43 26.77 0.72
C SER A 77 -28.30 26.86 -0.32
N ARG A 78 -27.80 28.07 -0.61
CA ARG A 78 -26.65 28.27 -1.51
C ARG A 78 -25.36 27.72 -0.92
N GLN A 79 -25.06 28.01 0.35
CA GLN A 79 -23.83 27.56 1.01
C GLN A 79 -23.81 26.05 1.21
N ALA A 80 -24.93 25.46 1.64
CA ALA A 80 -25.08 24.02 1.81
C ALA A 80 -24.87 23.26 0.49
N LYS A 81 -25.53 23.70 -0.60
CA LYS A 81 -25.29 23.13 -1.95
C LYS A 81 -23.84 23.28 -2.40
N GLY A 82 -23.19 24.39 -2.07
CA GLY A 82 -21.78 24.62 -2.38
C GLY A 82 -20.88 23.59 -1.69
N ARG A 83 -21.16 23.27 -0.42
CA ARG A 83 -20.43 22.25 0.36
C ARG A 83 -20.70 20.84 -0.15
N ASP A 84 -21.94 20.46 -0.42
CA ASP A 84 -22.27 19.16 -1.03
C ASP A 84 -21.49 18.94 -2.34
N ARG A 85 -21.44 19.97 -3.21
CA ARG A 85 -20.64 19.92 -4.45
C ARG A 85 -19.14 19.86 -4.21
N ALA A 86 -18.62 20.51 -3.17
CA ALA A 86 -17.21 20.42 -2.81
C ALA A 86 -16.86 19.02 -2.33
N GLU A 87 -17.70 18.42 -1.49
CA GLU A 87 -17.53 17.06 -0.99
C GLU A 87 -17.62 16.03 -2.13
N THR A 88 -18.59 16.14 -3.04
CA THR A 88 -18.66 15.27 -4.23
C THR A 88 -17.40 15.35 -5.09
N ARG A 89 -16.82 16.56 -5.27
CA ARG A 89 -15.57 16.72 -6.03
C ARG A 89 -14.39 16.07 -5.32
N GLU A 90 -14.32 16.18 -4.00
CA GLU A 90 -13.25 15.55 -3.21
C GLU A 90 -13.35 14.02 -3.25
N LEU A 91 -14.56 13.47 -3.07
CA LEU A 91 -14.81 12.04 -3.20
C LEU A 91 -14.43 11.52 -4.59
N ALA A 92 -14.77 12.24 -5.67
CA ALA A 92 -14.38 11.87 -7.02
C ALA A 92 -12.85 11.87 -7.23
N ARG A 93 -12.13 12.85 -6.64
CA ARG A 93 -10.65 12.88 -6.67
C ARG A 93 -10.06 11.70 -5.91
N GLU A 94 -10.58 11.41 -4.72
CA GLU A 94 -10.11 10.30 -3.90
C GLU A 94 -10.37 8.94 -4.55
N ALA A 95 -11.58 8.73 -5.08
CA ALA A 95 -11.92 7.53 -5.83
C ALA A 95 -10.98 7.33 -7.04
N LYS A 96 -10.67 8.40 -7.78
CA LYS A 96 -9.70 8.35 -8.87
C LYS A 96 -8.30 7.96 -8.38
N ARG A 97 -7.82 8.54 -7.28
CA ARG A 97 -6.52 8.19 -6.69
C ARG A 97 -6.44 6.71 -6.29
N ARG A 98 -7.46 6.20 -5.60
CA ARG A 98 -7.55 4.78 -5.21
C ARG A 98 -7.57 3.85 -6.41
N GLN A 99 -8.31 4.22 -7.46
CA GLN A 99 -8.32 3.45 -8.70
C GLN A 99 -6.93 3.42 -9.37
N GLU A 100 -6.22 4.55 -9.40
CA GLU A 100 -4.85 4.60 -9.93
C GLU A 100 -3.86 3.81 -9.07
N ALA A 101 -3.97 3.86 -7.75
CA ALA A 101 -3.16 3.07 -6.81
C ALA A 101 -3.42 1.57 -6.97
N GLN A 102 -4.70 1.17 -7.09
CA GLN A 102 -5.10 -0.20 -7.37
C GLN A 102 -4.51 -0.69 -8.70
N LYS A 103 -4.63 0.08 -9.78
CA LYS A 103 -4.04 -0.27 -11.09
C LYS A 103 -2.52 -0.44 -11.02
N ARG A 104 -1.81 0.41 -10.25
CA ARG A 104 -0.36 0.25 -10.04
C ARG A 104 -0.05 -1.03 -9.29
N THR A 105 -0.83 -1.35 -8.25
CA THR A 105 -0.68 -2.59 -7.50
C THR A 105 -0.94 -3.82 -8.37
N GLU A 106 -2.02 -3.82 -9.15
CA GLU A 106 -2.33 -4.89 -10.12
C GLU A 106 -1.19 -5.06 -11.15
N ALA A 107 -0.68 -3.96 -11.71
CA ALA A 107 0.46 -4.01 -12.63
C ALA A 107 1.73 -4.58 -11.96
N MET A 108 2.02 -4.21 -10.71
CA MET A 108 3.13 -4.80 -9.95
C MET A 108 2.95 -6.29 -9.69
N ILE A 109 1.71 -6.75 -9.44
CA ILE A 109 1.37 -8.16 -9.26
C ILE A 109 1.58 -8.93 -10.55
N GLU A 110 1.11 -8.41 -11.68
CA GLU A 110 1.31 -9.00 -13.00
C GLU A 110 2.79 -9.09 -13.36
N GLU A 111 3.56 -8.01 -13.13
CA GLU A 111 5.00 -7.99 -13.38
C GLU A 111 5.74 -9.00 -12.48
N ALA A 112 5.40 -9.08 -11.19
CA ALA A 112 6.00 -10.03 -10.27
C ALA A 112 5.69 -11.49 -10.67
N ALA A 113 4.45 -11.78 -11.06
CA ALA A 113 4.05 -13.09 -11.59
C ALA A 113 4.81 -13.42 -12.88
N ALA A 114 4.90 -12.47 -13.81
CA ALA A 114 5.63 -12.64 -15.07
C ALA A 114 7.13 -12.90 -14.83
N LYS A 115 7.76 -12.17 -13.90
CA LYS A 115 9.18 -12.35 -13.56
C LYS A 115 9.46 -13.73 -12.94
N LYS A 116 8.57 -14.21 -12.08
CA LYS A 116 8.67 -15.56 -11.53
C LYS A 116 8.58 -16.61 -12.64
N ARG A 117 7.59 -16.47 -13.51
CA ARG A 117 7.39 -17.35 -14.67
C ARG A 117 8.58 -17.33 -15.63
N ASP A 118 9.15 -16.16 -15.90
CA ASP A 118 10.38 -16.04 -16.69
C ASP A 118 11.55 -16.81 -16.05
N GLY A 119 11.64 -16.82 -14.72
CA GLY A 119 12.65 -17.60 -14.01
C GLY A 119 12.48 -19.11 -14.23
N GLU A 120 11.25 -19.61 -14.09
CA GLU A 120 10.93 -21.04 -14.31
C GLU A 120 11.06 -21.44 -15.79
N ALA A 121 10.56 -20.60 -16.70
CA ALA A 121 10.65 -20.78 -18.14
C ALA A 121 12.09 -20.83 -18.64
N TRP A 122 13.02 -20.11 -18.01
CA TRP A 122 14.44 -20.19 -18.33
C TRP A 122 15.00 -21.59 -18.09
N PHE A 123 14.68 -22.23 -16.96
CA PHE A 123 15.14 -23.59 -16.66
C PHE A 123 14.56 -24.61 -17.66
N VAL A 124 13.26 -24.50 -17.98
CA VAL A 124 12.61 -25.35 -18.98
C VAL A 124 13.24 -25.14 -20.36
N THR A 125 13.51 -23.89 -20.75
CA THR A 125 14.16 -23.54 -22.01
C THR A 125 15.57 -24.12 -22.11
N MET A 126 16.38 -23.99 -21.05
CA MET A 126 17.73 -24.57 -21.02
C MET A 126 17.72 -26.10 -21.06
N PHE A 127 16.78 -26.73 -20.36
CA PHE A 127 16.57 -28.17 -20.44
C PHE A 127 16.22 -28.60 -21.87
N LEU A 128 15.29 -27.90 -22.53
CA LEU A 128 14.90 -28.15 -23.91
C LEU A 128 16.06 -27.97 -24.90
N VAL A 129 16.87 -26.93 -24.73
CA VAL A 129 18.07 -26.69 -25.55
C VAL A 129 19.07 -27.84 -25.39
N ALA A 130 19.37 -28.26 -24.16
CA ALA A 130 20.29 -29.37 -23.91
C ALA A 130 19.77 -30.69 -24.50
N LEU A 131 18.48 -30.93 -24.32
CA LEU A 131 17.76 -32.10 -24.83
C LEU A 131 17.83 -32.17 -26.35
N VAL A 132 17.72 -31.04 -27.07
CA VAL A 132 17.79 -30.95 -28.55
C VAL A 132 19.22 -30.94 -29.08
N ALA A 133 20.14 -30.27 -28.40
CA ALA A 133 21.53 -30.15 -28.85
C ALA A 133 22.26 -31.50 -28.90
N PHE A 134 22.00 -32.39 -27.93
CA PHE A 134 22.64 -33.70 -27.85
C PHE A 134 22.37 -34.60 -29.09
N PRO A 135 21.12 -34.93 -29.45
CA PRO A 135 20.82 -35.77 -30.61
C PRO A 135 21.17 -35.07 -31.93
N PHE A 136 21.07 -33.74 -32.01
CA PHE A 136 21.54 -32.99 -33.17
C PHE A 136 23.06 -33.16 -33.36
N THR A 137 23.84 -33.07 -32.28
CA THR A 137 25.30 -33.28 -32.35
C THR A 137 25.64 -34.69 -32.82
N LEU A 138 24.93 -35.71 -32.29
CA LEU A 138 25.10 -37.09 -32.74
C LEU A 138 24.76 -37.26 -34.22
N LEU A 139 23.69 -36.61 -34.69
CA LEU A 139 23.31 -36.61 -36.11
C LEU A 139 24.42 -36.02 -37.00
N VAL A 140 25.01 -34.89 -36.59
CA VAL A 140 26.13 -34.26 -37.31
C VAL A 140 27.36 -35.18 -37.33
N VAL A 141 27.66 -35.85 -36.22
CA VAL A 141 28.76 -36.84 -36.16
C VAL A 141 28.49 -38.00 -37.12
N CYS A 142 27.28 -38.57 -37.13
CA CYS A 142 26.90 -39.61 -38.08
C CYS A 142 27.03 -39.14 -39.54
N ALA A 143 26.62 -37.90 -39.84
CA ALA A 143 26.71 -37.32 -41.17
C ALA A 143 28.16 -37.02 -41.61
N ALA A 144 29.11 -36.93 -40.68
CA ALA A 144 30.52 -36.69 -40.97
C ALA A 144 31.33 -37.98 -41.23
N ILE A 145 30.83 -39.14 -40.78
CA ILE A 145 31.51 -40.43 -40.95
C ILE A 145 31.27 -40.95 -42.37
N ARG A 146 32.35 -41.20 -43.11
CA ARG A 146 32.29 -41.84 -44.43
C ARG A 146 32.11 -43.36 -44.24
N PRO A 147 31.09 -44.00 -44.83
CA PRO A 147 30.96 -45.45 -44.73
C PRO A 147 31.98 -46.18 -45.61
N ASP A 148 32.83 -47.00 -44.99
CA ASP A 148 33.80 -47.84 -45.70
C ASP A 148 33.19 -49.16 -46.22
N SER A 149 31.94 -49.46 -45.86
CA SER A 149 31.23 -50.66 -46.27
C SER A 149 29.71 -50.45 -46.33
N ALA A 150 29.02 -51.33 -47.06
CA ALA A 150 27.55 -51.33 -47.13
C ALA A 150 26.89 -51.52 -45.75
N VAL A 151 27.51 -52.32 -44.87
CA VAL A 151 27.02 -52.54 -43.49
C VAL A 151 27.17 -51.26 -42.66
N ALA A 152 28.31 -50.57 -42.76
CA ALA A 152 28.51 -49.28 -42.10
C ALA A 152 27.51 -48.21 -42.60
N ALA A 153 27.26 -48.15 -43.91
CA ALA A 153 26.28 -47.24 -44.51
C ALA A 153 24.85 -47.54 -44.00
N ALA A 154 24.48 -48.81 -43.85
CA ALA A 154 23.21 -49.24 -43.29
C ALA A 154 23.07 -48.79 -41.82
N LEU A 155 24.08 -49.07 -41.00
CA LEU A 155 24.07 -48.77 -39.57
C LEU A 155 24.03 -47.26 -39.30
N LEU A 156 24.80 -46.46 -40.05
CA LEU A 156 24.76 -45.00 -39.95
C LEU A 156 23.39 -44.46 -40.35
N ALA A 157 22.83 -44.91 -41.48
CA ALA A 157 21.50 -44.49 -41.92
C ALA A 157 20.41 -44.86 -40.90
N SER A 158 20.43 -46.10 -40.38
CA SER A 158 19.48 -46.54 -39.34
C SER A 158 19.66 -45.81 -38.02
N ALA A 159 20.89 -45.48 -37.62
CA ALA A 159 21.16 -44.73 -36.39
C ALA A 159 20.61 -43.29 -36.45
N THR A 160 20.47 -42.69 -37.64
CA THR A 160 19.88 -41.35 -37.78
C THR A 160 18.36 -41.32 -37.58
N VAL A 161 17.65 -42.42 -37.86
CA VAL A 161 16.17 -42.45 -37.83
C VAL A 161 15.60 -42.09 -36.45
N PRO A 162 16.07 -42.66 -35.32
CA PRO A 162 15.58 -42.27 -33.98
C PRO A 162 15.79 -40.78 -33.68
N PHE A 163 16.95 -40.22 -34.07
CA PHE A 163 17.24 -38.80 -33.86
C PHE A 163 16.31 -37.90 -34.67
N LEU A 164 15.95 -38.31 -35.89
CA LEU A 164 15.02 -37.56 -36.73
C LEU A 164 13.58 -37.63 -36.24
N CYS A 165 13.14 -38.82 -35.82
CA CYS A 165 11.82 -38.99 -35.21
C CYS A 165 11.70 -38.12 -33.95
N TRP A 166 12.77 -38.07 -33.18
CA TRP A 166 12.83 -37.29 -31.96
C TRP A 166 12.88 -35.78 -32.24
N ILE A 167 13.80 -35.29 -33.09
CA ILE A 167 13.90 -33.86 -33.46
C ILE A 167 12.59 -33.38 -34.09
N GLY A 168 12.04 -34.14 -35.04
CA GLY A 168 10.80 -33.77 -35.71
C GLY A 168 9.58 -33.84 -34.79
N GLY A 169 9.55 -34.77 -33.82
CA GLY A 169 8.55 -34.78 -32.75
C GLY A 169 8.61 -33.51 -31.89
N MET A 170 9.81 -33.08 -31.50
CA MET A 170 10.01 -31.84 -30.74
C MET A 170 9.61 -30.60 -31.54
N ILE A 171 9.93 -30.55 -32.82
CA ILE A 171 9.52 -29.45 -33.71
C ILE A 171 7.99 -29.44 -33.90
N GLY A 172 7.37 -30.61 -34.06
CA GLY A 172 5.92 -30.73 -34.18
C GLY A 172 5.19 -30.26 -32.92
N LEU A 173 5.62 -30.75 -31.76
CA LEU A 173 5.02 -30.43 -30.46
C LEU A 173 5.19 -28.96 -30.07
N PHE A 174 6.40 -28.40 -30.26
CA PHE A 174 6.74 -27.07 -29.72
C PHE A 174 6.92 -25.98 -30.78
N GLY A 175 7.25 -26.32 -32.01
CA GLY A 175 7.59 -25.36 -33.07
C GLY A 175 6.42 -24.92 -33.94
N LEU A 176 5.36 -25.73 -34.03
CA LEU A 176 4.16 -25.47 -34.85
C LEU A 176 2.91 -25.16 -34.02
N SER A 177 2.87 -25.56 -32.75
CA SER A 177 1.76 -25.21 -31.87
C SER A 177 1.77 -23.70 -31.56
N MET A 178 0.73 -22.99 -31.99
CA MET A 178 0.46 -21.57 -31.72
C MET A 178 -0.36 -21.41 -30.44
N ASP A 179 -0.14 -22.27 -29.47
CA ASP A 179 -0.99 -22.41 -28.30
C ASP A 179 -0.64 -21.39 -27.20
N GLU A 180 -1.67 -20.86 -26.55
CA GLU A 180 -1.56 -20.09 -25.31
C GLU A 180 -0.74 -20.84 -24.24
N VAL A 181 -0.77 -22.17 -24.25
CA VAL A 181 0.03 -23.01 -23.36
C VAL A 181 1.53 -22.83 -23.61
N ALA A 182 1.98 -22.71 -24.86
CA ALA A 182 3.40 -22.49 -25.15
C ALA A 182 3.85 -21.10 -24.69
N ARG A 183 3.01 -20.08 -24.86
CA ARG A 183 3.25 -18.73 -24.32
C ARG A 183 3.28 -18.74 -22.79
N PHE A 184 2.42 -19.53 -22.16
CA PHE A 184 2.41 -19.73 -20.71
C PHE A 184 3.68 -20.44 -20.22
N GLN A 185 4.12 -21.52 -20.87
CA GLN A 185 5.28 -22.30 -20.43
C GLN A 185 6.63 -21.62 -20.70
N PHE A 186 6.79 -20.97 -21.86
CA PHE A 186 8.07 -20.37 -22.25
C PHE A 186 8.15 -18.86 -21.97
N ALA A 187 7.04 -18.23 -21.57
CA ALA A 187 6.96 -16.81 -21.27
C ALA A 187 7.65 -15.96 -22.36
N LYS A 188 8.56 -15.05 -21.99
CA LYS A 188 9.29 -14.22 -22.96
C LYS A 188 10.23 -14.99 -23.90
N TYR A 189 10.55 -16.26 -23.60
CA TYR A 189 11.45 -17.08 -24.41
C TYR A 189 10.75 -17.85 -25.53
N GLU A 190 9.41 -17.84 -25.58
CA GLU A 190 8.60 -18.46 -26.64
C GLU A 190 9.15 -18.19 -28.06
N PRO A 191 9.40 -16.92 -28.49
CA PRO A 191 9.91 -16.66 -29.83
C PRO A 191 11.31 -17.23 -30.06
N PHE A 192 12.19 -17.22 -29.05
CA PHE A 192 13.55 -17.74 -29.15
C PHE A 192 13.56 -19.26 -29.26
N VAL A 193 12.76 -19.96 -28.44
CA VAL A 193 12.60 -21.42 -28.48
C VAL A 193 12.07 -21.85 -29.84
N ARG A 194 11.03 -21.18 -30.35
CA ARG A 194 10.48 -21.48 -31.69
C ARG A 194 11.50 -21.27 -32.79
N PHE A 195 12.22 -20.15 -32.76
CA PHE A 195 13.27 -19.88 -33.75
C PHE A 195 14.38 -20.93 -33.68
N GLY A 196 14.86 -21.25 -32.48
CA GLY A 196 15.90 -22.25 -32.25
C GLY A 196 15.49 -23.64 -32.76
N LEU A 197 14.28 -24.10 -32.44
CA LEU A 197 13.77 -25.39 -32.91
C LEU A 197 13.65 -25.46 -34.44
N ARG A 198 13.17 -24.38 -35.09
CA ARG A 198 13.10 -24.30 -36.56
C ARG A 198 14.47 -24.31 -37.20
N LEU A 199 15.42 -23.57 -36.62
CA LEU A 199 16.81 -23.54 -37.09
C LEU A 199 17.46 -24.92 -36.96
N VAL A 200 17.31 -25.61 -35.82
CA VAL A 200 17.82 -26.97 -35.64
C VAL A 200 17.16 -27.93 -36.64
N GLY A 201 15.86 -27.81 -36.88
CA GLY A 201 15.16 -28.60 -37.89
C GLY A 201 15.74 -28.42 -39.29
N LEU A 202 15.98 -27.17 -39.69
CA LEU A 202 16.62 -26.84 -40.97
C LEU A 202 18.03 -27.45 -41.06
N LEU A 203 18.84 -27.28 -40.02
CA LEU A 203 20.21 -27.80 -39.98
C LEU A 203 20.25 -29.34 -39.99
N ALA A 204 19.28 -29.99 -39.33
CA ALA A 204 19.14 -31.44 -39.37
C ALA A 204 18.82 -31.92 -40.80
N LEU A 205 17.89 -31.26 -41.50
CA LEU A 205 17.58 -31.56 -42.91
C LEU A 205 18.79 -31.40 -43.82
N LEU A 206 19.58 -30.34 -43.63
CA LEU A 206 20.82 -30.12 -44.38
C LEU A 206 21.87 -31.22 -44.09
N SER A 207 22.00 -31.64 -42.83
CA SER A 207 22.92 -32.71 -42.43
C SER A 207 22.54 -34.05 -43.07
N LEU A 208 21.24 -34.36 -43.16
CA LEU A 208 20.75 -35.55 -43.86
C LEU A 208 20.99 -35.49 -45.37
N ALA A 209 20.77 -34.33 -45.99
CA ALA A 209 21.03 -34.14 -47.41
C ALA A 209 22.52 -34.35 -47.72
N ALA A 210 23.41 -33.80 -46.87
CA ALA A 210 24.85 -34.01 -46.98
C ALA A 210 25.24 -35.49 -46.83
N MET A 211 24.73 -36.17 -45.81
CA MET A 211 24.97 -37.60 -45.59
C MET A 211 24.46 -38.44 -46.77
N THR A 212 23.26 -38.14 -47.29
CA THR A 212 22.68 -38.82 -48.45
C THR A 212 23.57 -38.63 -49.69
N ALA A 213 24.03 -37.40 -49.94
CA ALA A 213 24.93 -37.12 -51.06
C ALA A 213 26.25 -37.88 -50.93
N GLN A 214 26.85 -37.92 -49.74
CA GLN A 214 28.07 -38.70 -49.48
C GLN A 214 27.87 -40.19 -49.73
N HIS A 215 26.78 -40.78 -49.21
CA HIS A 215 26.47 -42.19 -49.42
C HIS A 215 26.24 -42.51 -50.90
N VAL A 216 25.54 -41.65 -51.64
CA VAL A 216 25.31 -41.79 -53.09
C VAL A 216 26.64 -41.77 -53.84
N LEU A 217 27.53 -40.81 -53.53
CA LEU A 217 28.86 -40.71 -54.15
C LEU A 217 29.75 -41.94 -53.91
N GLN A 218 29.51 -42.66 -52.81
CA GLN A 218 30.22 -43.89 -52.46
C GLN A 218 29.52 -45.17 -52.96
N GLY A 219 28.44 -45.04 -53.73
CA GLY A 219 27.70 -46.17 -54.32
C GLY A 219 26.58 -46.75 -53.46
N TYR A 220 26.25 -46.12 -52.33
CA TYR A 220 25.22 -46.58 -51.36
C TYR A 220 23.91 -45.80 -51.47
N TRP A 221 23.44 -45.53 -52.69
CA TRP A 221 22.25 -44.72 -52.97
C TRP A 221 20.95 -45.22 -52.29
N TRP A 222 20.83 -46.53 -52.05
CA TRP A 222 19.66 -47.14 -51.41
C TRP A 222 19.45 -46.69 -49.96
N THR A 223 20.48 -46.17 -49.28
CA THR A 223 20.34 -45.63 -47.92
C THR A 223 19.42 -44.41 -47.85
N ALA A 224 19.21 -43.72 -48.98
CA ALA A 224 18.23 -42.64 -49.08
C ALA A 224 16.81 -43.10 -48.74
N PHE A 225 16.42 -44.33 -49.12
CA PHE A 225 15.08 -44.84 -48.80
C PHE A 225 14.88 -45.07 -47.30
N ILE A 226 15.95 -45.36 -46.55
CA ILE A 226 15.87 -45.53 -45.09
C ILE A 226 15.66 -44.16 -44.45
N VAL A 227 16.48 -43.19 -44.81
CA VAL A 227 16.51 -41.86 -44.19
C VAL A 227 15.27 -41.05 -44.54
N TRP A 228 14.94 -40.94 -45.83
CA TRP A 228 13.89 -40.03 -46.30
C TRP A 228 12.48 -40.56 -46.08
N SER A 229 12.28 -41.88 -46.03
CA SER A 229 10.97 -42.44 -45.67
C SER A 229 10.57 -42.04 -44.25
N ALA A 230 11.53 -42.01 -43.31
CA ALA A 230 11.27 -41.55 -41.95
C ALA A 230 10.88 -40.06 -41.91
N VAL A 231 11.58 -39.21 -42.68
CA VAL A 231 11.29 -37.76 -42.76
C VAL A 231 9.90 -37.50 -43.34
N ILE A 232 9.53 -38.18 -44.42
CA ILE A 232 8.23 -38.02 -45.09
C ILE A 232 7.10 -38.46 -44.16
N LEU A 233 7.25 -39.62 -43.52
CA LEU A 233 6.27 -40.13 -42.55
C LEU A 233 6.10 -39.15 -41.38
N LEU A 234 7.19 -38.62 -40.84
CA LEU A 234 7.11 -37.65 -39.75
C LEU A 234 6.43 -36.35 -40.16
N GLY A 235 6.79 -35.81 -41.33
CA GLY A 235 6.17 -34.60 -41.86
C GLY A 235 4.66 -34.77 -42.05
N PHE A 236 4.24 -35.93 -42.57
CA PHE A 236 2.83 -36.25 -42.72
C PHE A 236 2.13 -36.39 -41.37
N CYS A 237 2.74 -37.05 -40.38
CA CYS A 237 2.20 -37.14 -39.03
C CYS A 237 2.01 -35.76 -38.40
N VAL A 238 2.99 -34.87 -38.52
CA VAL A 238 2.91 -33.52 -37.94
C VAL A 238 1.80 -32.68 -38.59
N VAL A 239 1.63 -32.77 -39.91
CA VAL A 239 0.56 -32.06 -40.63
C VAL A 239 -0.82 -32.68 -40.34
N ALA A 240 -0.91 -34.02 -40.34
CA ALA A 240 -2.17 -34.73 -40.12
C ALA A 240 -2.67 -34.64 -38.67
N CYS A 241 -1.76 -34.51 -37.70
CA CYS A 241 -2.11 -34.30 -36.30
C CYS A 241 -2.58 -32.88 -35.98
N GLY A 242 -2.79 -32.01 -36.99
CA GLY A 242 -3.24 -30.62 -36.91
C GLY A 242 -3.75 -30.24 -35.52
N PHE A 243 -2.85 -29.68 -34.71
CA PHE A 243 -3.13 -29.47 -33.31
C PHE A 243 -4.30 -28.49 -33.19
N PRO A 244 -5.46 -28.93 -32.65
CA PRO A 244 -6.55 -28.00 -32.42
C PRO A 244 -6.04 -26.87 -31.54
N GLU A 245 -6.56 -25.66 -31.76
CA GLU A 245 -6.27 -24.51 -30.92
C GLU A 245 -6.70 -24.86 -29.48
N SER A 246 -5.72 -25.25 -28.68
CA SER A 246 -5.83 -25.47 -27.25
C SER A 246 -6.15 -24.14 -26.61
N LYS A 247 -7.25 -24.07 -25.86
CA LYS A 247 -7.35 -23.04 -24.82
C LYS A 247 -6.59 -23.55 -23.61
N LEU A 248 -6.06 -22.63 -22.79
CA LEU A 248 -5.58 -22.96 -21.46
C LEU A 248 -6.60 -23.85 -20.74
N ASP A 249 -6.20 -25.08 -20.43
CA ASP A 249 -7.04 -25.99 -19.66
C ASP A 249 -7.30 -25.41 -18.25
N ALA A 250 -8.32 -25.95 -17.57
CA ALA A 250 -8.69 -25.50 -16.23
C ALA A 250 -7.53 -25.62 -15.22
N ASN A 251 -6.60 -26.55 -15.46
CA ASN A 251 -5.44 -26.76 -14.60
C ASN A 251 -4.44 -25.61 -14.73
N ASN A 252 -4.06 -25.22 -15.95
CA ASN A 252 -3.16 -24.10 -16.20
C ASN A 252 -3.77 -22.77 -15.76
N LYS A 253 -5.09 -22.60 -15.90
CA LYS A 253 -5.79 -21.43 -15.34
C LYS A 253 -5.69 -21.40 -13.82
N GLY A 254 -5.84 -22.54 -13.14
CA GLY A 254 -5.65 -22.65 -11.70
C GLY A 254 -4.22 -22.34 -11.25
N ILE A 255 -3.21 -22.77 -12.04
CA ILE A 255 -1.80 -22.42 -11.80
C ILE A 255 -1.61 -20.90 -11.94
N LEU A 256 -2.12 -20.28 -13.01
CA LEU A 256 -2.05 -18.82 -13.22
C LEU A 256 -2.70 -18.04 -12.07
N GLU A 257 -3.89 -18.45 -11.62
CA GLU A 257 -4.58 -17.81 -10.50
C GLU A 257 -3.79 -17.97 -9.18
N SER A 258 -3.20 -19.15 -8.95
CA SER A 258 -2.33 -19.41 -7.80
C SER A 258 -1.06 -18.55 -7.82
N GLU A 259 -0.43 -18.42 -8.99
CA GLU A 259 0.73 -17.54 -9.20
C GLU A 259 0.38 -16.07 -8.94
N LEU A 260 -0.74 -15.59 -9.48
CA LEU A 260 -1.23 -14.23 -9.24
C LEU A 260 -1.52 -14.01 -7.76
N LYS A 261 -2.11 -14.98 -7.06
CA LYS A 261 -2.36 -14.89 -5.61
C LYS A 261 -1.07 -14.86 -4.80
N ALA A 262 -0.07 -15.67 -5.16
CA ALA A 262 1.23 -15.66 -4.53
C ALA A 262 1.96 -14.33 -4.78
N ALA A 263 1.95 -13.85 -6.02
CA ALA A 263 2.50 -12.54 -6.39
C ALA A 263 1.76 -11.40 -5.68
N ALA A 264 0.44 -11.49 -5.50
CA ALA A 264 -0.34 -10.54 -4.72
C ALA A 264 0.07 -10.52 -3.25
N GLY A 265 0.32 -11.69 -2.65
CA GLY A 265 0.88 -11.79 -1.30
C GLY A 265 2.26 -11.13 -1.20
N ASP A 266 3.15 -11.42 -2.14
CA ASP A 266 4.50 -10.85 -2.18
C ASP A 266 4.49 -9.34 -2.42
N VAL A 267 3.66 -8.86 -3.35
CA VAL A 267 3.51 -7.42 -3.65
C VAL A 267 2.86 -6.71 -2.47
N SER A 268 1.82 -7.25 -1.85
CA SER A 268 1.20 -6.69 -0.64
C SER A 268 2.23 -6.58 0.50
N ASN A 269 2.98 -7.67 0.74
CA ASN A 269 4.05 -7.70 1.72
C ASN A 269 5.14 -6.66 1.42
N ARG A 270 5.48 -6.43 0.15
CA ARG A 270 6.48 -5.45 -0.25
C ARG A 270 5.95 -4.02 -0.33
N SER A 271 4.70 -3.83 -0.70
CA SER A 271 4.10 -2.52 -0.96
C SER A 271 3.75 -1.85 0.36
N ILE A 272 3.20 -2.61 1.30
CA ILE A 272 2.74 -2.12 2.60
C ILE A 272 3.89 -2.09 3.62
N ARG A 273 4.79 -3.08 3.66
CA ARG A 273 5.95 -3.08 4.58
C ARG A 273 6.88 -1.93 4.24
N PHE A 274 7.16 -1.10 5.23
CA PHE A 274 8.14 -0.02 5.11
C PHE A 274 9.01 0.00 6.35
N GLU A 275 10.32 -0.15 6.18
CA GLU A 275 11.26 -0.19 7.30
C GLU A 275 11.95 1.15 7.55
N GLY A 276 11.50 2.21 6.88
CA GLY A 276 12.22 3.46 6.76
C GLY A 276 13.23 3.46 5.61
N SER A 277 13.64 4.65 5.23
CA SER A 277 14.64 4.96 4.21
C SER A 277 15.30 6.29 4.59
N VAL A 278 16.28 6.22 5.49
CA VAL A 278 16.99 7.40 5.99
C VAL A 278 18.10 7.79 5.02
N ILE A 279 18.01 8.99 4.46
CA ILE A 279 19.02 9.58 3.59
C ILE A 279 20.01 10.33 4.46
N ARG A 280 21.29 9.92 4.44
CA ARG A 280 22.35 10.44 5.33
C ARG A 280 22.99 11.73 4.82
N GLU A 281 22.16 12.69 4.43
CA GLU A 281 22.59 14.01 3.98
C GLU A 281 22.29 15.05 5.07
N HIS A 282 23.29 15.83 5.45
CA HIS A 282 23.16 16.84 6.49
C HIS A 282 22.12 17.91 6.15
N GLY A 283 21.29 18.29 7.13
CA GLY A 283 20.23 19.30 6.98
C GLY A 283 19.04 18.84 6.13
N ARG A 284 19.00 17.59 5.66
CA ARG A 284 17.87 17.10 4.87
C ARG A 284 16.68 16.80 5.78
N PRO A 285 15.45 17.22 5.43
CA PRO A 285 14.26 16.84 6.19
C PRO A 285 14.04 15.33 6.21
N CYS A 286 13.70 14.79 7.37
CA CYS A 286 13.44 13.38 7.60
C CYS A 286 12.12 13.19 8.34
N VAL A 287 11.16 12.50 7.71
CA VAL A 287 9.86 12.20 8.31
C VAL A 287 10.04 11.23 9.48
N ALA A 288 9.95 11.76 10.70
CA ALA A 288 10.17 11.03 11.94
C ALA A 288 8.89 10.36 12.45
N SER A 289 7.73 10.99 12.27
CA SER A 289 6.44 10.42 12.69
C SER A 289 5.33 10.77 11.70
N TRP A 290 4.42 9.82 11.45
CA TRP A 290 3.39 9.96 10.41
C TRP A 290 1.98 9.51 10.86
N PRO A 291 0.92 10.27 10.50
CA PRO A 291 -0.45 9.92 10.83
C PRO A 291 -1.01 8.83 9.91
N GLY A 292 -1.12 7.61 10.43
CA GLY A 292 -1.59 6.44 9.68
C GLY A 292 -3.02 6.51 9.10
N LYS A 293 -3.84 7.49 9.49
CA LYS A 293 -5.20 7.66 8.93
C LYS A 293 -5.22 8.18 7.48
N TYR A 294 -4.12 8.77 7.02
CA TYR A 294 -4.01 9.34 5.68
C TYR A 294 -3.36 8.35 4.70
N GLU A 295 -4.08 7.27 4.38
CA GLU A 295 -3.57 6.16 3.55
C GLU A 295 -2.97 6.63 2.23
N GLY A 296 -3.67 7.46 1.45
CA GLY A 296 -3.16 7.94 0.17
C GLY A 296 -1.91 8.83 0.27
N ALA A 297 -1.73 9.54 1.39
CA ALA A 297 -0.53 10.33 1.64
C ALA A 297 0.62 9.45 2.17
N TRP A 298 0.31 8.43 2.96
CA TRP A 298 1.26 7.40 3.38
C TRP A 298 1.85 6.65 2.17
N GLU A 299 1.02 6.22 1.21
CA GLU A 299 1.51 5.58 -0.01
C GLU A 299 2.49 6.47 -0.80
N ALA A 300 2.19 7.77 -0.87
CA ALA A 300 3.07 8.74 -1.52
C ALA A 300 4.41 8.88 -0.79
N LEU A 301 4.39 8.95 0.55
CA LEU A 301 5.59 8.98 1.39
C LEU A 301 6.45 7.73 1.18
N VAL A 302 5.85 6.55 1.27
CA VAL A 302 6.55 5.26 1.12
C VAL A 302 7.15 5.13 -0.28
N SER A 303 6.41 5.50 -1.32
CA SER A 303 6.90 5.46 -2.70
C SER A 303 8.11 6.39 -2.89
N GLN A 304 8.03 7.63 -2.41
CA GLN A 304 9.14 8.58 -2.49
C GLN A 304 10.34 8.15 -1.64
N GLY A 305 10.09 7.57 -0.46
CA GLY A 305 11.12 7.01 0.42
C GLY A 305 11.90 5.87 -0.22
N ARG A 306 11.21 4.92 -0.86
CA ARG A 306 11.86 3.82 -1.61
C ARG A 306 12.68 4.29 -2.79
N ASN A 307 12.29 5.41 -3.40
CA ASN A 307 13.00 6.03 -4.52
C ASN A 307 14.12 6.98 -4.08
N GLY A 308 14.40 7.10 -2.78
CA GLY A 308 15.44 8.01 -2.25
C GLY A 308 15.12 9.49 -2.44
N GLN A 309 13.85 9.83 -2.67
CA GLN A 309 13.40 11.22 -2.85
C GLN A 309 13.09 11.89 -1.50
N VAL A 310 12.56 11.13 -0.55
CA VAL A 310 12.22 11.61 0.79
C VAL A 310 12.95 10.76 1.82
N SER A 311 13.56 11.40 2.82
CA SER A 311 14.11 10.68 3.97
C SER A 311 12.97 10.40 4.95
N ALA A 312 12.84 9.14 5.40
CA ALA A 312 11.74 8.74 6.28
C ALA A 312 12.21 7.70 7.29
N ALA A 313 12.06 7.97 8.58
CA ALA A 313 12.39 7.05 9.66
C ALA A 313 11.21 6.16 10.08
N VAL A 314 9.99 6.53 9.68
CA VAL A 314 8.75 5.81 10.00
C VAL A 314 8.78 4.36 9.53
N VAL A 315 8.19 3.48 10.35
CA VAL A 315 8.19 2.03 10.13
C VAL A 315 6.76 1.51 10.15
N PHE A 316 6.42 0.64 9.21
CA PHE A 316 5.17 -0.11 9.16
C PHE A 316 5.43 -1.57 8.83
N LEU A 317 5.08 -2.46 9.78
CA LEU A 317 5.26 -3.91 9.67
C LEU A 317 3.87 -4.58 9.68
N PRO A 318 3.24 -4.79 8.52
CA PRO A 318 1.90 -5.37 8.46
C PRO A 318 1.89 -6.85 8.90
N GLN A 319 0.69 -7.34 9.20
CA GLN A 319 0.45 -8.76 9.47
C GLN A 319 0.95 -9.62 8.31
N GLY A 320 1.64 -10.72 8.64
CA GLY A 320 2.21 -11.64 7.66
C GLY A 320 3.67 -11.36 7.30
N THR A 321 4.25 -10.24 7.77
CA THR A 321 5.69 -10.03 7.69
C THR A 321 6.43 -10.81 8.78
N ASP A 322 7.70 -11.16 8.51
CA ASP A 322 8.51 -11.94 9.44
C ASP A 322 8.65 -11.29 10.82
N ASP A 323 8.51 -9.97 10.90
CA ASP A 323 8.69 -9.20 12.14
C ASP A 323 7.38 -8.87 12.87
N TYR A 324 6.22 -9.18 12.28
CA TYR A 324 4.94 -9.02 12.93
C TYR A 324 4.83 -9.92 14.17
N GLY A 325 4.39 -9.35 15.29
CA GLY A 325 4.26 -10.06 16.57
C GLY A 325 5.55 -10.20 17.36
N LYS A 326 6.72 -9.84 16.79
CA LYS A 326 7.99 -9.87 17.51
C LYS A 326 8.09 -8.72 18.52
N CYS A 327 8.58 -9.04 19.71
CA CYS A 327 8.85 -8.08 20.77
C CYS A 327 10.36 -8.03 21.06
N ASP A 328 10.87 -6.83 21.29
CA ASP A 328 12.27 -6.60 21.61
C ASP A 328 12.43 -6.13 23.05
N SER A 329 13.47 -6.63 23.72
CA SER A 329 13.80 -6.21 25.07
C SER A 329 14.19 -4.75 25.11
N ILE A 330 13.78 -4.08 26.18
CA ILE A 330 14.19 -2.70 26.43
C ILE A 330 15.64 -2.72 26.95
N PRO A 331 16.58 -1.95 26.36
CA PRO A 331 17.92 -1.82 26.91
C PRO A 331 17.88 -1.27 28.34
N GLU A 332 18.67 -1.85 29.25
CA GLU A 332 18.70 -1.44 30.67
C GLU A 332 18.99 0.06 30.85
N ALA A 333 19.82 0.62 29.96
CA ALA A 333 20.17 2.04 29.94
C ALA A 333 18.97 2.99 29.76
N GLU A 334 17.83 2.52 29.27
CA GLU A 334 16.63 3.33 29.08
C GLU A 334 15.85 3.55 30.38
N GLY A 335 16.08 2.71 31.40
CA GLY A 335 15.47 2.83 32.72
C GLY A 335 13.94 2.77 32.71
N LEU A 336 13.36 2.01 31.78
CA LEU A 336 11.90 1.93 31.56
C LEU A 336 11.31 0.63 32.10
N PRO A 337 10.03 0.64 32.51
CA PRO A 337 9.35 -0.56 32.96
C PRO A 337 9.03 -1.52 31.81
N GLY A 338 8.90 -2.82 32.14
CA GLY A 338 8.47 -3.87 31.23
C GLY A 338 9.62 -4.69 30.64
N THR A 339 9.28 -5.84 30.06
CA THR A 339 10.25 -6.74 29.41
C THR A 339 10.48 -6.42 27.94
N CYS A 340 9.61 -5.62 27.33
CA CYS A 340 9.70 -5.17 25.94
C CYS A 340 9.03 -3.81 25.73
N TRP A 341 9.28 -3.18 24.58
CA TRP A 341 8.74 -1.85 24.25
C TRP A 341 7.22 -1.72 24.30
N CYS A 342 6.45 -2.81 24.22
CA CYS A 342 4.99 -2.74 24.28
C CYS A 342 4.49 -2.06 25.57
N THR A 343 5.13 -2.30 26.72
CA THR A 343 4.70 -1.73 28.01
C THR A 343 4.76 -0.20 28.02
N PRO A 344 5.91 0.45 27.75
CA PRO A 344 5.95 1.92 27.72
C PRO A 344 5.14 2.53 26.57
N LEU A 345 4.99 1.84 25.44
CA LEU A 345 4.26 2.37 24.27
C LEU A 345 2.73 2.28 24.43
N TYR A 346 2.25 1.16 24.98
CA TYR A 346 0.83 0.78 24.92
C TYR A 346 0.22 0.43 26.27
N GLY A 347 1.02 0.34 27.33
CA GLY A 347 0.64 -0.11 28.66
C GLY A 347 0.67 -1.64 28.83
N GLU A 348 0.55 -2.39 27.74
CA GLU A 348 0.51 -3.85 27.74
C GLU A 348 1.11 -4.46 26.47
N GLN A 349 1.41 -5.77 26.49
CA GLN A 349 1.92 -6.48 25.33
C GLN A 349 0.86 -6.63 24.24
N LYS A 350 1.19 -6.20 23.02
CA LYS A 350 0.27 -6.24 21.88
C LYS A 350 0.57 -7.42 20.94
N PRO A 351 -0.45 -8.01 20.28
CA PRO A 351 -0.26 -9.17 19.40
C PRO A 351 0.54 -8.86 18.14
N TRP A 352 0.61 -7.60 17.71
CA TRP A 352 1.47 -7.15 16.61
C TRP A 352 2.92 -6.90 17.02
N GLY A 353 3.24 -6.97 18.32
CA GLY A 353 4.58 -6.79 18.85
C GLY A 353 5.09 -5.34 18.81
N CYS A 354 6.37 -5.16 19.13
CA CYS A 354 7.02 -3.85 19.22
C CYS A 354 8.37 -3.76 18.50
N ARG A 355 8.74 -4.77 17.70
CA ARG A 355 9.94 -4.76 16.83
C ARG A 355 10.00 -3.53 15.92
N TRP A 356 8.84 -3.03 15.46
CA TRP A 356 8.75 -1.83 14.64
C TRP A 356 9.36 -0.60 15.32
N PHE A 357 9.24 -0.49 16.65
CA PHE A 357 9.74 0.65 17.42
C PHE A 357 11.26 0.61 17.54
N THR A 358 11.86 -0.58 17.68
CA THR A 358 13.31 -0.75 17.63
C THR A 358 13.88 -0.25 16.30
N LYS A 359 13.31 -0.70 15.17
CA LYS A 359 13.71 -0.27 13.82
C LYS A 359 13.52 1.23 13.62
N TRP A 360 12.38 1.77 14.09
CA TRP A 360 12.10 3.20 14.04
C TRP A 360 13.15 4.00 14.81
N ARG A 361 13.48 3.60 16.04
CA ARG A 361 14.53 4.25 16.83
C ARG A 361 15.88 4.21 16.11
N GLU A 362 16.28 3.07 15.58
CA GLU A 362 17.54 2.94 14.83
C GLU A 362 17.59 3.91 13.64
N ASN A 363 16.47 4.08 12.92
CA ASN A 363 16.35 5.07 11.86
C ASN A 363 16.46 6.51 12.38
N ILE A 364 15.82 6.83 13.50
CA ILE A 364 15.92 8.16 14.12
C ILE A 364 17.36 8.46 14.52
N GLU A 365 18.03 7.52 15.19
CA GLU A 365 19.44 7.68 15.58
C GLU A 365 20.34 7.90 14.35
N ALA A 366 20.14 7.14 13.28
CA ALA A 366 20.87 7.34 12.03
C ALA A 366 20.59 8.71 11.38
N ALA A 367 19.35 9.19 11.45
CA ALA A 367 18.97 10.50 10.93
C ALA A 367 19.64 11.62 11.75
N VAL A 368 19.58 11.53 13.08
CA VAL A 368 20.22 12.49 14.01
C VAL A 368 21.74 12.50 13.84
N GLU A 369 22.39 11.34 13.74
CA GLU A 369 23.84 11.22 13.51
C GLU A 369 24.26 11.87 12.19
N SER A 370 23.43 11.78 11.15
CA SER A 370 23.67 12.48 9.87
C SER A 370 23.36 13.99 9.92
N GLY A 371 22.78 14.49 11.01
CA GLY A 371 22.33 15.87 11.17
C GLY A 371 21.11 16.20 10.29
N ALA A 372 20.23 15.23 10.07
CA ALA A 372 18.94 15.46 9.39
C ALA A 372 17.98 16.27 10.27
N GLU A 373 17.07 17.01 9.64
CA GLU A 373 16.02 17.76 10.34
C GLU A 373 14.79 16.87 10.49
N LEU A 374 14.44 16.49 11.73
CA LEU A 374 13.30 15.60 11.98
C LEU A 374 11.97 16.34 11.78
N GLU A 375 11.01 15.73 11.09
CA GLU A 375 9.66 16.25 10.90
C GLU A 375 8.61 15.31 11.54
N VAL A 376 7.70 15.88 12.33
CA VAL A 376 6.56 15.19 12.94
C VAL A 376 5.28 15.71 12.31
N TYR A 377 4.56 14.83 11.61
CA TYR A 377 3.31 15.19 10.95
C TYR A 377 2.10 14.99 11.87
N TYR A 378 1.31 16.06 12.00
CA TYR A 378 0.06 16.10 12.76
C TYR A 378 -1.14 15.97 11.83
N PHE A 379 -2.29 15.60 12.42
CA PHE A 379 -3.56 15.68 11.72
C PHE A 379 -3.85 17.11 11.24
N GLN A 380 -4.59 17.21 10.14
CA GLN A 380 -4.94 18.49 9.52
C GLN A 380 -5.58 19.46 10.53
N GLY A 381 -4.99 20.64 10.68
CA GLY A 381 -5.42 21.70 11.60
C GLY A 381 -5.11 21.42 13.08
N GLN A 382 -4.30 20.40 13.38
CA GLN A 382 -4.03 19.94 14.76
C GLN A 382 -2.53 19.94 15.11
N VAL A 383 -1.73 20.76 14.43
CA VAL A 383 -0.29 20.94 14.74
C VAL A 383 -0.11 21.30 16.23
N GLY A 384 0.81 20.59 16.89
CA GLY A 384 1.16 20.77 18.29
C GLY A 384 0.16 20.20 19.31
N LYS A 385 -0.93 19.58 18.85
CA LYS A 385 -1.95 18.98 19.73
C LYS A 385 -1.82 17.48 19.84
N GLY A 386 -2.42 16.93 20.89
CA GLY A 386 -2.50 15.48 21.05
C GLY A 386 -1.21 14.84 21.55
N LYS A 387 -0.25 15.60 22.09
CA LYS A 387 0.93 15.03 22.78
C LYS A 387 0.54 14.38 24.11
N VAL A 388 1.32 13.38 24.54
CA VAL A 388 1.26 12.87 25.92
C VAL A 388 2.19 13.69 26.81
N LYS A 389 1.98 13.62 28.13
CA LYS A 389 2.78 14.38 29.10
C LYS A 389 4.27 14.01 29.08
N SER A 390 4.57 12.73 28.90
CA SER A 390 5.93 12.17 28.87
C SER A 390 5.88 10.76 28.28
N PHE A 391 7.05 10.23 27.90
CA PHE A 391 7.15 8.86 27.40
C PHE A 391 6.70 7.82 28.45
N ASP A 392 6.99 8.07 29.73
CA ASP A 392 6.61 7.16 30.83
C ASP A 392 5.09 7.05 31.00
N THR A 393 4.34 8.09 30.61
CA THR A 393 2.86 8.12 30.66
C THR A 393 2.19 7.67 29.36
N ALA A 394 2.95 7.36 28.30
CA ALA A 394 2.37 7.05 27.00
C ALA A 394 1.53 5.76 27.01
N GLY A 395 1.99 4.74 27.76
CA GLY A 395 1.26 3.48 27.93
C GLY A 395 -0.09 3.66 28.62
N ASP A 396 -0.14 4.43 29.71
CA ASP A 396 -1.39 4.70 30.44
C ASP A 396 -2.39 5.49 29.60
N ASP A 397 -1.92 6.53 28.87
CA ASP A 397 -2.75 7.28 27.92
C ASP A 397 -3.32 6.35 26.84
N ASN A 398 -2.52 5.40 26.36
CA ASN A 398 -2.99 4.41 25.39
C ASN A 398 -4.10 3.51 25.96
N LEU A 399 -3.93 2.96 27.16
CA LEU A 399 -4.94 2.13 27.82
C LEU A 399 -6.26 2.90 28.00
N GLN A 400 -6.19 4.16 28.43
CA GLN A 400 -7.38 5.00 28.59
C GLN A 400 -8.10 5.23 27.25
N ARG A 401 -7.36 5.47 26.15
CA ARG A 401 -7.97 5.57 24.82
C ARG A 401 -8.57 4.26 24.34
N GLU A 402 -7.94 3.13 24.64
CA GLU A 402 -8.48 1.81 24.29
C GLU A 402 -9.78 1.51 25.03
N GLU A 403 -9.88 1.90 26.30
CA GLU A 403 -11.14 1.85 27.05
C GLU A 403 -12.23 2.68 26.36
N LEU A 404 -11.92 3.90 25.94
CA LEU A 404 -12.87 4.75 25.20
C LEU A 404 -13.23 4.18 23.83
N ASN A 405 -12.28 3.56 23.12
CA ASN A 405 -12.56 2.88 21.87
C ASN A 405 -13.47 1.66 22.07
N LYS A 406 -13.36 0.98 23.22
CA LYS A 406 -14.31 -0.08 23.60
C LYS A 406 -15.71 0.50 23.82
N LYS A 407 -15.82 1.62 24.54
CA LYS A 407 -17.11 2.32 24.72
C LYS A 407 -17.72 2.77 23.39
N GLN A 408 -16.90 3.10 22.39
CA GLN A 408 -17.42 3.39 21.05
C GLN A 408 -18.11 2.17 20.43
N LYS A 409 -17.50 0.98 20.54
CA LYS A 409 -18.13 -0.26 20.04
C LYS A 409 -19.41 -0.60 20.80
N ASP A 410 -19.42 -0.37 22.11
CA ASP A 410 -20.61 -0.58 22.94
C ASP A 410 -21.72 0.42 22.57
N PHE A 411 -21.35 1.68 22.28
CA PHE A 411 -22.26 2.72 21.78
C PHE A 411 -22.85 2.36 20.41
N GLU A 412 -22.06 1.82 19.49
CA GLU A 412 -22.56 1.36 18.18
C GLU A 412 -23.58 0.21 18.29
N GLN A 413 -23.68 -0.45 19.44
CA GLN A 413 -24.69 -1.47 19.75
C GLN A 413 -25.84 -0.94 20.61
N SER A 414 -25.84 0.35 20.96
CA SER A 414 -26.80 0.93 21.88
C SER A 414 -28.13 1.30 21.18
N PRO A 415 -29.25 1.35 21.92
CA PRO A 415 -30.53 1.78 21.37
C PRO A 415 -30.51 3.20 20.79
N GLU A 416 -29.69 4.10 21.33
CA GLU A 416 -29.53 5.47 20.84
C GLU A 416 -28.88 5.50 19.45
N PHE A 417 -27.91 4.61 19.19
CA PHE A 417 -27.30 4.50 17.88
C PHE A 417 -28.26 3.86 16.86
N GLU A 418 -29.01 2.84 17.26
CA GLU A 418 -30.07 2.24 16.43
C GLU A 418 -31.14 3.28 16.06
N GLN A 419 -31.56 4.10 17.02
CA GLN A 419 -32.48 5.22 16.76
C GLN A 419 -31.90 6.20 15.74
N ALA A 420 -30.59 6.48 15.78
CA ALA A 420 -29.94 7.32 14.77
C ALA A 420 -29.91 6.65 13.38
N LEU A 421 -29.71 5.33 13.31
CA LEU A 421 -29.81 4.55 12.07
C LEU A 421 -31.22 4.64 11.47
N ASP A 422 -32.26 4.43 12.28
CA ASP A 422 -33.67 4.57 11.88
C ASP A 422 -34.01 5.99 11.43
N ALA A 423 -33.44 6.98 12.12
CA ALA A 423 -33.56 8.39 11.77
C ALA A 423 -32.89 8.73 10.44
N GLY A 424 -32.04 7.86 9.88
CA GLY A 424 -31.41 8.04 8.57
C GLY A 424 -29.90 8.27 8.59
N LEU A 425 -29.20 7.99 9.68
CA LEU A 425 -27.73 8.00 9.72
C LEU A 425 -27.14 7.10 8.62
N SER A 426 -27.80 5.98 8.31
CA SER A 426 -27.41 5.05 7.24
C SER A 426 -27.51 5.63 5.82
N ASN A 427 -28.22 6.74 5.63
CA ASN A 427 -28.34 7.44 4.34
C ASN A 427 -27.11 8.32 4.03
N LEU A 428 -26.22 8.54 4.98
CA LEU A 428 -25.00 9.31 4.77
C LEU A 428 -23.99 8.55 3.91
N SER A 429 -23.21 9.29 3.11
CA SER A 429 -22.15 8.67 2.32
C SER A 429 -21.15 7.94 3.22
N LYS A 430 -20.85 6.70 2.85
CA LYS A 430 -19.81 5.87 3.45
C LYS A 430 -18.48 5.96 2.69
N GLU A 431 -18.46 6.65 1.56
CA GLU A 431 -17.24 6.89 0.79
C GLU A 431 -16.27 7.75 1.61
N GLN A 432 -15.02 7.32 1.65
CA GLN A 432 -13.98 8.00 2.42
C GLN A 432 -13.38 9.14 1.61
N ARG A 433 -13.05 10.22 2.32
CA ARG A 433 -12.30 11.37 1.85
C ARG A 433 -10.79 11.11 1.93
N GLY A 434 -10.00 12.10 1.49
CA GLY A 434 -8.54 12.04 1.59
C GLY A 434 -8.00 11.96 3.02
N ASP A 435 -8.82 12.32 4.02
CA ASP A 435 -8.50 12.20 5.46
C ASP A 435 -8.94 10.87 6.09
N GLY A 436 -9.47 9.95 5.28
CA GLY A 436 -10.00 8.65 5.71
C GLY A 436 -11.42 8.70 6.30
N SER A 437 -12.00 9.89 6.48
CA SER A 437 -13.36 10.05 7.04
C SER A 437 -14.44 10.01 5.94
N SER A 438 -15.61 9.49 6.28
CA SER A 438 -16.84 9.61 5.50
C SER A 438 -17.88 10.45 6.26
N GLN A 439 -18.92 10.96 5.58
CA GLN A 439 -20.03 11.66 6.24
C GLN A 439 -20.63 10.80 7.37
N TYR A 440 -20.86 9.52 7.09
CA TYR A 440 -21.33 8.54 8.06
C TYR A 440 -20.43 8.48 9.30
N SER A 441 -19.11 8.29 9.10
CA SER A 441 -18.17 8.13 10.22
C SER A 441 -18.04 9.40 11.08
N ARG A 442 -18.15 10.59 10.48
CA ARG A 442 -18.08 11.87 11.21
C ARG A 442 -19.33 12.09 12.06
N GLU A 443 -20.51 11.80 11.53
CA GLU A 443 -21.74 11.90 12.33
C GLU A 443 -21.81 10.81 13.40
N ALA A 444 -21.45 9.57 13.09
CA ALA A 444 -21.35 8.50 14.09
C ALA A 444 -20.38 8.88 15.23
N ARG A 445 -19.21 9.46 14.88
CA ARG A 445 -18.26 9.97 15.88
C ARG A 445 -18.84 11.12 16.69
N ARG A 446 -19.61 12.03 16.09
CA ARG A 446 -20.27 13.14 16.80
C ARG A 446 -21.31 12.63 17.80
N LEU A 447 -22.11 11.63 17.41
CA LEU A 447 -23.09 10.99 18.30
C LEU A 447 -22.38 10.27 19.46
N PHE A 448 -21.30 9.54 19.18
CA PHE A 448 -20.49 8.92 20.21
C PHE A 448 -19.90 9.95 21.18
N LEU A 449 -19.32 11.04 20.67
CA LEU A 449 -18.81 12.10 21.55
C LEU A 449 -19.92 12.70 22.41
N ALA A 450 -21.14 12.85 21.88
CA ALA A 450 -22.27 13.35 22.65
C ALA A 450 -22.77 12.39 23.75
N SER A 451 -22.53 11.08 23.63
CA SER A 451 -22.88 10.10 24.66
C SER A 451 -21.85 9.98 25.78
N LEU A 452 -20.64 10.51 25.58
CA LEU A 452 -19.58 10.51 26.58
C LEU A 452 -19.78 11.57 27.67
N SER A 453 -19.22 11.29 28.86
CA SER A 453 -19.12 12.28 29.92
C SER A 453 -18.25 13.47 29.51
N GLU A 454 -18.39 14.61 30.18
CA GLU A 454 -17.60 15.80 29.87
C GLU A 454 -16.09 15.58 30.06
N ALA A 455 -15.68 14.84 31.11
CA ALA A 455 -14.27 14.51 31.35
C ALA A 455 -13.68 13.66 30.21
N GLU A 456 -14.43 12.67 29.72
CA GLU A 456 -14.00 11.82 28.60
C GLU A 456 -13.92 12.59 27.28
N ARG A 457 -14.88 13.49 27.03
CA ARG A 457 -14.82 14.40 25.87
C ARG A 457 -13.61 15.32 25.91
N GLN A 458 -13.33 15.92 27.07
CA GLN A 458 -12.15 16.76 27.26
C GLN A 458 -10.86 15.97 27.06
N PHE A 459 -10.79 14.74 27.56
CA PHE A 459 -9.67 13.84 27.32
C PHE A 459 -9.49 13.52 25.83
N LEU A 460 -10.56 13.15 25.11
CA LEU A 460 -10.47 12.89 23.66
C LEU A 460 -10.06 14.13 22.85
N ALA A 461 -10.58 15.30 23.21
CA ALA A 461 -10.22 16.55 22.55
C ALA A 461 -8.74 16.92 22.81
N ALA A 462 -8.25 16.76 24.04
CA ALA A 462 -6.85 17.00 24.39
C ALA A 462 -5.89 16.01 23.71
N THR A 463 -6.37 14.79 23.44
CA THR A 463 -5.61 13.73 22.80
C THR A 463 -5.72 13.74 21.27
N GLU A 464 -6.50 14.64 20.66
CA GLU A 464 -6.59 14.75 19.21
C GLU A 464 -5.36 15.45 18.62
N GLY A 465 -4.83 14.93 17.50
CA GLY A 465 -3.75 15.55 16.72
C GLY A 465 -2.65 14.61 16.29
N LEU A 466 -2.40 13.56 17.07
CA LEU A 466 -1.45 12.48 16.79
C LEU A 466 -2.13 11.12 16.93
N GLY A 467 -1.75 10.18 16.08
CA GLY A 467 -2.16 8.77 16.19
C GLY A 467 -1.55 8.08 17.41
N ASN A 468 -2.10 6.94 17.80
CA ASN A 468 -1.74 6.25 19.06
C ASN A 468 -0.24 5.98 19.21
N SER A 469 0.38 5.34 18.21
CA SER A 469 1.83 5.08 18.21
C SER A 469 2.66 6.37 18.09
N GLN A 470 2.18 7.34 17.30
CA GLN A 470 2.89 8.61 17.09
C GLN A 470 3.12 9.37 18.39
N LYS A 471 2.18 9.29 19.34
CA LYS A 471 2.35 9.98 20.63
C LYS A 471 3.54 9.48 21.41
N ALA A 472 3.75 8.17 21.40
CA ALA A 472 4.88 7.56 22.07
C ALA A 472 6.18 7.87 21.31
N GLU A 473 6.16 7.86 19.98
CA GLU A 473 7.29 8.32 19.14
C GLU A 473 7.70 9.76 19.50
N VAL A 474 6.75 10.71 19.50
CA VAL A 474 6.99 12.12 19.81
C VAL A 474 7.49 12.30 21.24
N ALA A 475 6.86 11.65 22.22
CA ALA A 475 7.30 11.72 23.60
C ALA A 475 8.69 11.10 23.82
N TRP A 476 9.08 10.11 23.01
CA TRP A 476 10.43 9.54 23.03
C TRP A 476 11.45 10.52 22.44
N LEU A 477 11.13 11.20 21.33
CA LEU A 477 11.99 12.27 20.78
C LEU A 477 12.23 13.38 21.81
N GLU A 478 11.17 13.81 22.50
CA GLU A 478 11.24 14.78 23.59
C GLU A 478 12.09 14.25 24.77
N LYS A 479 11.92 12.98 25.17
CA LYS A 479 12.75 12.34 26.21
C LYS A 479 14.24 12.31 25.85
N LYS A 480 14.58 12.10 24.58
CA LYS A 480 15.96 12.11 24.07
C LYS A 480 16.53 13.52 23.88
N GLY A 481 15.68 14.55 23.90
CA GLY A 481 16.08 15.92 23.62
C GLY A 481 16.35 16.19 22.13
N TYR A 482 15.76 15.38 21.24
CA TYR A 482 15.90 15.56 19.80
C TYR A 482 14.94 16.66 19.31
N ALA A 483 15.48 17.65 18.60
CA ALA A 483 14.70 18.71 17.99
C ALA A 483 13.97 18.17 16.75
N TYR A 484 12.74 18.64 16.54
CA TYR A 484 11.93 18.31 15.36
C TYR A 484 10.99 19.46 15.00
N TRP A 485 10.57 19.48 13.74
CA TRP A 485 9.57 20.39 13.21
C TRP A 485 8.17 19.77 13.31
N GLU A 486 7.19 20.58 13.71
CA GLU A 486 5.79 20.18 13.73
C GLU A 486 5.11 20.60 12.42
N VAL A 487 4.68 19.62 11.63
CA VAL A 487 4.20 19.84 10.26
C VAL A 487 2.75 19.38 10.14
N ASP A 488 1.94 20.13 9.39
CA ASP A 488 0.57 19.74 9.06
C ASP A 488 0.56 18.78 7.86
N VAL A 489 -0.14 17.64 7.99
CA VAL A 489 -0.26 16.64 6.91
C VAL A 489 -0.91 17.17 5.64
N SER A 490 -1.65 18.28 5.69
CA SER A 490 -2.24 18.90 4.50
C SER A 490 -1.22 19.27 3.43
N THR A 491 0.06 19.43 3.79
CA THR A 491 1.18 19.59 2.84
C THR A 491 1.35 18.41 1.87
N TRP A 492 0.86 17.22 2.25
CA TRP A 492 0.86 16.01 1.43
C TRP A 492 -0.49 15.69 0.79
N LEU A 493 -1.55 16.40 1.19
CA LEU A 493 -2.87 16.21 0.61
C LEU A 493 -2.98 17.02 -0.69
N PRO A 494 -3.66 16.51 -1.72
CA PRO A 494 -3.87 17.24 -2.95
C PRO A 494 -4.80 18.43 -2.69
N GLY A 495 -4.22 19.60 -2.44
CA GLY A 495 -4.95 20.85 -2.37
C GLY A 495 -5.32 21.35 -3.77
N ASP A 496 -6.44 22.07 -3.87
CA ASP A 496 -6.70 22.96 -5.02
C ASP A 496 -5.67 24.11 -4.98
N GLY A 497 -4.51 23.92 -5.61
CA GLY A 497 -3.46 24.94 -5.72
C GLY A 497 -2.13 24.62 -5.04
N VAL A 498 -1.95 23.43 -4.45
CA VAL A 498 -0.61 22.96 -4.07
C VAL A 498 0.03 22.36 -5.32
N GLU A 499 0.54 23.23 -6.21
CA GLU A 499 1.55 22.82 -7.18
C GLU A 499 2.62 22.05 -6.41
N ARG A 500 3.01 20.88 -6.94
CA ARG A 500 3.99 19.97 -6.34
C ARG A 500 5.16 20.78 -5.78
N TYR A 501 5.18 20.98 -4.47
CA TYR A 501 6.33 21.53 -3.79
C TYR A 501 7.40 20.44 -3.81
N VAL A 502 8.14 20.38 -4.92
CA VAL A 502 9.50 19.88 -4.90
C VAL A 502 10.25 20.99 -4.17
N PRO A 503 10.83 20.75 -2.98
CA PRO A 503 11.58 21.80 -2.29
C PRO A 503 12.70 22.27 -3.22
N ALA A 504 12.55 23.43 -3.82
CA ALA A 504 13.71 24.24 -4.13
C ALA A 504 14.39 24.48 -2.78
N ALA A 505 15.68 24.17 -2.69
CA ALA A 505 16.50 24.27 -1.48
C ALA A 505 15.99 25.38 -0.57
N ALA A 506 15.43 24.99 0.58
CA ALA A 506 14.67 25.89 1.43
C ALA A 506 15.54 27.08 1.87
N GLU A 507 15.06 28.30 1.59
CA GLU A 507 15.47 29.46 2.36
C GLU A 507 15.06 29.20 3.82
N GLN A 508 16.07 29.17 4.69
CA GLN A 508 15.91 28.87 6.11
C GLN A 508 14.93 29.86 6.77
N PRO A 509 13.91 29.39 7.49
CA PRO A 509 13.17 30.24 8.41
C PRO A 509 14.12 30.68 9.52
N GLN A 510 14.11 31.97 9.85
CA GLN A 510 14.85 32.53 10.99
C GLN A 510 14.43 31.79 12.27
N VAL A 511 15.34 30.97 12.77
CA VAL A 511 15.28 30.40 14.11
C VAL A 511 15.19 31.56 15.10
N LEU A 512 14.12 31.56 15.90
CA LEU A 512 13.92 32.51 16.99
C LEU A 512 15.17 32.48 17.89
N GLY A 513 15.88 33.61 17.94
CA GLY A 513 17.22 33.72 18.51
C GLY A 513 17.33 33.15 19.91
N ARG A 514 18.23 32.17 20.06
CA ARG A 514 18.83 31.77 21.33
C ARG A 514 19.51 33.01 21.93
N LYS A 515 18.97 33.48 23.06
CA LYS A 515 19.56 34.56 23.84
C LYS A 515 20.74 33.97 24.61
N ASP A 516 21.94 34.10 24.06
CA ASP A 516 23.17 33.70 24.72
C ASP A 516 23.57 34.77 25.76
N ASP A 517 23.06 34.63 26.98
CA ASP A 517 23.58 35.33 28.16
C ASP A 517 24.86 34.61 28.64
N ALA A 518 25.98 34.88 27.96
CA ALA A 518 27.30 34.48 28.41
C ALA A 518 27.89 35.52 29.36
N SER A 519 27.74 35.31 30.67
CA SER A 519 28.59 35.95 31.69
C SER A 519 29.73 34.99 32.07
N PRO A 520 31.00 35.43 32.06
CA PRO A 520 32.11 34.55 32.41
C PRO A 520 32.23 34.42 33.94
N ILE A 521 31.96 33.22 34.45
CA ILE A 521 32.29 32.83 35.82
C ILE A 521 33.80 32.63 35.91
N SER A 522 34.46 33.46 36.70
CA SER A 522 35.88 33.33 37.04
C SER A 522 36.04 32.28 38.14
N ILE A 523 36.80 31.21 37.88
CA ILE A 523 37.17 30.20 38.89
C ILE A 523 38.59 30.53 39.39
N PRO A 524 38.84 30.60 40.71
CA PRO A 524 40.18 30.82 41.23
C PRO A 524 40.98 29.51 41.22
N ILE A 525 42.21 29.61 40.73
CA ILE A 525 43.24 28.57 40.79
C ILE A 525 43.75 28.48 42.24
N ALA A 526 43.69 27.29 42.81
CA ALA A 526 44.42 26.92 44.03
C ALA A 526 45.40 25.79 43.70
N THR A 527 46.68 26.08 43.91
CA THR A 527 47.82 25.18 43.83
C THR A 527 48.03 24.43 45.16
N ASP A 528 48.73 23.29 45.05
CA ASP A 528 49.40 22.51 46.10
C ASP A 528 48.50 21.64 47.01
N ALA A 529 48.81 20.40 47.38
CA ALA A 529 49.99 19.56 47.20
C ALA A 529 49.67 18.10 47.64
N LEU A 530 50.58 17.18 47.27
CA LEU A 530 50.93 15.92 47.94
C LEU A 530 50.01 14.69 47.81
N GLY A 531 50.53 13.70 47.07
CA GLY A 531 50.93 12.44 47.68
C GLY A 531 50.15 11.19 47.25
N GLY A 532 50.87 10.21 46.69
CA GLY A 532 50.43 8.81 46.69
C GLY A 532 50.79 8.03 45.44
N ALA A 533 51.95 7.39 45.47
CA ALA A 533 52.38 6.39 44.50
C ALA A 533 51.53 5.10 44.62
N GLY A 534 51.37 4.39 43.51
CA GLY A 534 50.75 3.06 43.48
C GLY A 534 50.56 2.54 42.07
N ASP A 535 51.65 2.05 41.47
CA ASP A 535 51.63 1.15 40.31
C ASP A 535 50.77 -0.09 40.58
N LEU A 536 50.08 -0.62 39.55
CA LEU A 536 50.09 -2.04 39.14
C LEU A 536 49.00 -2.34 38.08
N VAL A 537 49.47 -2.68 36.87
CA VAL A 537 49.15 -3.92 36.12
C VAL A 537 47.74 -4.11 35.51
N SER A 538 47.72 -4.11 34.17
CA SER A 538 46.77 -4.76 33.23
C SER A 538 46.59 -6.28 33.49
N PRO A 539 45.86 -7.05 32.65
CA PRO A 539 44.54 -6.85 32.03
C PRO A 539 43.61 -8.05 32.31
N LEU A 540 42.35 -7.92 31.88
CA LEU A 540 41.62 -8.98 31.17
C LEU A 540 40.62 -8.33 30.19
#